data_AF-A0A7Y5QBB0-F1
#
_entry.id   AF-A0A7Y5QBB0-F1
#
_cell.length_a   1.000
_cell.length_b   1.000
_cell.length_c   1.000
_cell.angle_alpha   90.00
_cell.angle_beta   90.00
_cell.angle_gamma   90.00
#
_symmetry.space_group_name_H-M   'P 1'
#
loop_
_entity.id
_entity.type
_entity.pdbx_description
1 polymer ?
#
loop_
_entity_poly.entity_id
_entity_poly.type
_entity_poly.pdbx_seq_one_letter_code
_entity_poly.pdbx_strand_id
1 'polypeptide(L)'
;MTTTIAAMKALAAQFQQQINQHNLDGAIALFDQTLIDHTQGPSVTPGTQDLRAQYGSFLSAFPDFLLELEAISAEGEWVVLHGIYQGTHTGSAYLNAPAAGNPFKTYVVEVFRVKDGKFVERHRWFDIMTLMRALQTPGGSEPAMGTRAGAFPNTTTPDQKRTRIRQYFNEMVIPRNIDRMPFFLGDNVLDHSAPPGLPSGVEGARMFLNMNYASFPWTDYDIQHVIADGDLVTVVFEITGEHTGAPFFGIPASGKRFKVQCIEIERVPGEHFLEHWGGMDFVQLSAQLGLGLFGENLDQQQAAVERDVRRLAEDYIEGMNEGNIDRVMSVFADSFIDHQVVPSGATMGNDYAAVRQAHVMLHESFPDVKFSLRDLIIDGDIVFMMVRGEGTHMGAFFGMPATGKHIKWAGTRVLRYANGKFVDGTSELDQVGILQQMGIVPTPPVVYDAAEHKKLVRSLIEEINHGNPHAYARFMAHDVRTTFESAENSVRGVRALNDDLGVLRSAFHDLHLEIETVAAYQDKVSVRVRYSGTHAGNYMGVPGTGQMYHWSGALTFRIEDGKITEMWTNTDRFTLLQQVGIIPRFG
;
A
#
# COMPACT_ATOMS: atom_id res chain seq x y z
N MET A 1 -12.42 -5.81 -39.75
CA MET A 1 -12.43 -7.18 -40.30
C MET A 1 -11.73 -8.05 -39.29
N THR A 2 -12.22 -9.25 -38.97
CA THR A 2 -11.55 -10.15 -38.02
C THR A 2 -10.20 -10.59 -38.59
N THR A 3 -9.11 -10.35 -37.84
CA THR A 3 -7.76 -10.78 -38.20
C THR A 3 -7.71 -12.31 -38.26
N THR A 4 -7.15 -12.91 -39.30
CA THR A 4 -7.07 -14.38 -39.40
C THR A 4 -6.01 -14.94 -38.44
N ILE A 5 -6.16 -16.20 -38.01
CA ILE A 5 -5.17 -16.90 -37.18
C ILE A 5 -3.76 -16.82 -37.78
N ALA A 6 -3.63 -17.05 -39.10
CA ALA A 6 -2.35 -16.95 -39.79
C ALA A 6 -1.74 -15.54 -39.72
N ALA A 7 -2.58 -14.50 -39.85
CA ALA A 7 -2.13 -13.12 -39.72
C ALA A 7 -1.73 -12.76 -38.28
N MET A 8 -2.44 -13.27 -37.26
CA MET A 8 -2.05 -13.09 -35.86
C MET A 8 -0.71 -13.76 -35.54
N LYS A 9 -0.50 -14.99 -36.00
CA LYS A 9 0.80 -15.67 -35.84
C LYS A 9 1.93 -14.94 -36.58
N ALA A 10 1.66 -14.40 -37.76
CA ALA A 10 2.63 -13.57 -38.49
C ALA A 10 2.97 -12.27 -37.75
N LEU A 11 1.98 -11.61 -37.13
CA LEU A 11 2.19 -10.42 -36.30
C LEU A 11 3.05 -10.73 -35.07
N ALA A 12 2.82 -11.87 -34.41
CA ALA A 12 3.65 -12.36 -33.31
C ALA A 12 5.09 -12.66 -33.74
N ALA A 13 5.29 -13.32 -34.89
CA ALA A 13 6.62 -13.56 -35.45
C ALA A 13 7.33 -12.24 -35.82
N GLN A 14 6.59 -11.26 -36.35
CA GLN A 14 7.12 -9.93 -36.63
C GLN A 14 7.58 -9.24 -35.33
N PHE A 15 6.80 -9.34 -34.25
CA PHE A 15 7.16 -8.79 -32.95
C PHE A 15 8.49 -9.37 -32.44
N GLN A 16 8.61 -10.70 -32.45
CA GLN A 16 9.87 -11.38 -32.08
C GLN A 16 11.04 -10.90 -32.95
N GLN A 17 10.85 -10.78 -34.26
CA GLN A 17 11.88 -10.27 -35.16
C GLN A 17 12.32 -8.85 -34.79
N GLN A 18 11.38 -7.94 -34.53
CA GLN A 18 11.70 -6.55 -34.17
C GLN A 18 12.48 -6.49 -32.84
N ILE A 19 12.04 -7.26 -31.84
CA ILE A 19 12.71 -7.35 -30.55
C ILE A 19 14.14 -7.92 -30.69
N ASN A 20 14.33 -8.99 -31.47
CA ASN A 20 15.64 -9.59 -31.71
C ASN A 20 16.57 -8.71 -32.56
N GLN A 21 16.01 -7.82 -33.38
CA GLN A 21 16.77 -6.78 -34.10
C GLN A 21 17.03 -5.54 -33.25
N HIS A 22 16.56 -5.53 -32.00
CA HIS A 22 16.62 -4.39 -31.07
C HIS A 22 15.95 -3.13 -31.64
N ASN A 23 15.01 -3.31 -32.56
CA ASN A 23 14.23 -2.25 -33.18
C ASN A 23 12.98 -1.96 -32.35
N LEU A 24 13.14 -1.20 -31.26
CA LEU A 24 12.04 -0.84 -30.37
C LEU A 24 10.94 -0.05 -31.07
N ASP A 25 11.29 0.84 -32.01
CA ASP A 25 10.30 1.60 -32.77
C ASP A 25 9.42 0.67 -33.61
N GLY A 26 10.03 -0.30 -34.29
CA GLY A 26 9.34 -1.32 -35.05
C GLY A 26 8.46 -2.21 -34.18
N ALA A 27 8.95 -2.62 -33.00
CA ALA A 27 8.19 -3.44 -32.06
C ALA A 27 6.98 -2.68 -31.48
N ILE A 28 7.18 -1.46 -31.01
CA ILE A 28 6.13 -0.61 -30.43
C ILE A 28 5.07 -0.25 -31.47
N ALA A 29 5.47 -0.08 -32.74
CA ALA A 29 4.53 0.18 -33.82
C ALA A 29 3.52 -0.97 -34.05
N LEU A 30 3.74 -2.18 -33.51
CA LEU A 30 2.77 -3.28 -33.60
C LEU A 30 1.63 -3.17 -32.57
N PHE A 31 1.79 -2.31 -31.56
CA PHE A 31 0.79 -2.07 -30.53
C PHE A 31 -0.15 -0.92 -30.91
N ASP A 32 -1.37 -0.99 -30.41
CA ASP A 32 -2.32 0.11 -30.46
C ASP A 32 -2.01 1.16 -29.37
N GLN A 33 -2.37 2.42 -29.61
CA GLN A 33 -2.16 3.50 -28.64
C GLN A 33 -3.01 3.34 -27.38
N THR A 34 -4.11 2.57 -27.44
CA THR A 34 -4.97 2.28 -26.30
C THR A 34 -4.63 0.95 -25.62
N LEU A 35 -3.41 0.44 -25.79
CA LEU A 35 -2.96 -0.81 -25.20
C LEU A 35 -3.30 -0.89 -23.71
N ILE A 36 -3.89 -2.03 -23.32
CA ILE A 36 -4.03 -2.44 -21.92
C ILE A 36 -2.91 -3.45 -21.62
N ASP A 37 -1.94 -3.04 -20.81
CA ASP A 37 -0.83 -3.91 -20.41
C ASP A 37 -1.02 -4.37 -18.96
N HIS A 38 -1.26 -5.67 -18.77
CA HIS A 38 -1.49 -6.28 -17.47
C HIS A 38 -0.20 -6.63 -16.71
N THR A 39 0.96 -6.30 -17.26
CA THR A 39 2.26 -6.57 -16.62
C THR A 39 2.64 -5.54 -15.54
N GLN A 40 1.85 -4.46 -15.39
CA GLN A 40 2.16 -3.31 -14.54
C GLN A 40 1.49 -3.29 -13.16
N GLY A 41 1.53 -4.38 -12.39
CA GLY A 41 0.98 -4.36 -11.02
C GLY A 41 -0.46 -3.81 -10.95
N PRO A 42 -0.89 -3.18 -9.84
CA PRO A 42 -2.26 -2.66 -9.72
C PRO A 42 -2.55 -1.39 -10.55
N SER A 43 -1.54 -0.76 -11.17
CA SER A 43 -1.68 0.51 -11.88
C SER A 43 -1.58 0.29 -13.40
N VAL A 44 -2.72 0.22 -14.08
CA VAL A 44 -2.78 0.16 -15.55
C VAL A 44 -2.66 1.58 -16.11
N THR A 45 -1.46 1.98 -16.56
CA THR A 45 -1.31 3.18 -17.40
C THR A 45 -1.66 2.80 -18.85
N PRO A 46 -2.71 3.39 -19.47
CA PRO A 46 -3.03 3.07 -20.86
C PRO A 46 -1.93 3.51 -21.82
N GLY A 47 -1.64 2.67 -22.81
CA GLY A 47 -0.80 3.01 -23.96
C GLY A 47 0.61 2.41 -23.94
N THR A 48 1.45 2.87 -24.87
CA THR A 48 2.73 2.21 -25.22
C THR A 48 3.97 2.88 -24.61
N GLN A 49 3.82 3.91 -23.78
CA GLN A 49 4.95 4.68 -23.25
C GLN A 49 5.84 3.82 -22.34
N ASP A 50 5.21 3.04 -21.47
CA ASP A 50 5.93 2.20 -20.51
C ASP A 50 6.59 0.98 -21.16
N LEU A 51 5.98 0.43 -22.23
CA LEU A 51 6.60 -0.65 -23.01
C LEU A 51 7.99 -0.27 -23.50
N ARG A 52 8.16 0.99 -23.96
CA ARG A 52 9.45 1.49 -24.43
C ARG A 52 10.48 1.49 -23.31
N ALA A 53 10.10 1.94 -22.12
CA ALA A 53 11.00 1.97 -20.98
C ALA A 53 11.36 0.56 -20.52
N GLN A 54 10.39 -0.36 -20.47
CA GLN A 54 10.60 -1.74 -20.06
C GLN A 54 11.56 -2.48 -21.00
N TYR A 55 11.23 -2.55 -22.30
CA TYR A 55 12.11 -3.21 -23.27
C TYR A 55 13.43 -2.46 -23.44
N GLY A 56 13.44 -1.13 -23.39
CA GLY A 56 14.66 -0.33 -23.47
C GLY A 56 15.63 -0.61 -22.33
N SER A 57 15.14 -0.67 -21.09
CA SER A 57 15.93 -1.06 -19.92
C SER A 57 16.48 -2.48 -20.05
N PHE A 58 15.64 -3.41 -20.50
CA PHE A 58 16.03 -4.82 -20.68
C PHE A 58 17.10 -4.99 -21.76
N LEU A 59 16.91 -4.43 -22.96
CA LEU A 59 17.87 -4.50 -24.06
C LEU A 59 19.18 -3.75 -23.73
N SER A 60 19.09 -2.66 -22.97
CA SER A 60 20.27 -1.95 -22.47
C SER A 60 21.09 -2.80 -21.50
N ALA A 61 20.44 -3.65 -20.68
CA ALA A 61 21.13 -4.57 -19.78
C ALA A 61 21.73 -5.78 -20.50
N PHE A 62 21.05 -6.26 -21.54
CA PHE A 62 21.41 -7.46 -22.31
C PHE A 62 21.57 -7.12 -23.81
N PRO A 63 22.71 -6.54 -24.22
CA PRO A 63 22.94 -6.12 -25.62
C PRO A 63 22.96 -7.26 -26.65
N ASP A 64 23.11 -8.51 -26.21
CA ASP A 64 23.03 -9.73 -27.03
C ASP A 64 21.69 -10.48 -26.84
N PHE A 65 20.69 -9.81 -26.27
CA PHE A 65 19.39 -10.41 -25.98
C PHE A 65 18.74 -11.04 -27.21
N LEU A 66 18.21 -12.24 -27.00
CA LEU A 66 17.48 -13.03 -27.98
C LEU A 66 16.23 -13.64 -27.33
N LEU A 67 15.07 -13.39 -27.95
CA LEU A 67 13.85 -14.15 -27.76
C LEU A 67 13.80 -15.27 -28.80
N GLU A 68 13.98 -16.51 -28.33
CA GLU A 68 13.81 -17.73 -29.12
C GLU A 68 12.39 -18.26 -28.92
N LEU A 69 11.62 -18.41 -30.00
CA LEU A 69 10.25 -18.94 -29.91
C LEU A 69 10.26 -20.47 -30.00
N GLU A 70 9.62 -21.10 -29.03
CA GLU A 70 9.34 -22.54 -29.08
C GLU A 70 8.00 -22.82 -29.74
N ALA A 71 7.00 -21.95 -29.52
CA ALA A 71 5.68 -22.07 -30.14
C ALA A 71 4.99 -20.72 -30.31
N ILE A 72 4.14 -20.62 -31.35
CA ILE A 72 3.14 -19.57 -31.48
C ILE A 72 1.76 -20.23 -31.58
N SER A 73 0.95 -20.00 -30.56
CA SER A 73 -0.43 -20.48 -30.47
C SER A 73 -1.39 -19.35 -30.76
N ALA A 74 -2.53 -19.61 -31.40
CA ALA A 74 -3.55 -18.59 -31.61
C ALA A 74 -4.96 -19.16 -31.70
N GLU A 75 -5.90 -18.51 -31.01
CA GLU A 75 -7.32 -18.86 -31.04
C GLU A 75 -8.18 -17.60 -30.85
N GLY A 76 -9.26 -17.48 -31.64
CA GLY A 76 -10.14 -16.32 -31.57
C GLY A 76 -9.40 -15.03 -31.94
N GLU A 77 -9.32 -14.09 -31.00
CA GLU A 77 -8.55 -12.84 -31.13
C GLU A 77 -7.21 -12.88 -30.37
N TRP A 78 -6.83 -14.03 -29.80
CA TRP A 78 -5.67 -14.16 -28.93
C TRP A 78 -4.53 -14.87 -29.62
N VAL A 79 -3.31 -14.38 -29.40
CA VAL A 79 -2.05 -15.02 -29.83
C VAL A 79 -1.11 -15.14 -28.64
N VAL A 80 -0.46 -16.28 -28.52
CA VAL A 80 0.47 -16.61 -27.44
C VAL A 80 1.83 -16.90 -28.05
N LEU A 81 2.85 -16.21 -27.55
CA LEU A 81 4.26 -16.49 -27.82
C LEU A 81 4.80 -17.24 -26.61
N HIS A 82 5.22 -18.48 -26.82
CA HIS A 82 5.93 -19.26 -25.83
C HIS A 82 7.38 -19.43 -26.28
N GLY A 83 8.33 -19.10 -25.41
CA GLY A 83 9.73 -19.12 -25.79
C GLY A 83 10.70 -18.93 -24.63
N ILE A 84 11.95 -18.68 -25.01
CA ILE A 84 13.09 -18.53 -24.12
C ILE A 84 13.70 -17.15 -24.33
N TYR A 85 13.82 -16.40 -23.24
CA TYR A 85 14.67 -15.22 -23.16
C TYR A 85 16.09 -15.67 -22.83
N GLN A 86 17.06 -15.20 -23.62
CA GLN A 86 18.48 -15.45 -23.36
C GLN A 86 19.36 -14.26 -23.68
N GLY A 87 20.51 -14.15 -23.02
CA GLY A 87 21.49 -13.09 -23.24
C GLY A 87 22.57 -13.09 -22.16
N THR A 88 23.42 -12.08 -22.16
CA THR A 88 24.56 -11.92 -21.25
C THR A 88 24.52 -10.54 -20.62
N HIS A 89 24.59 -10.48 -19.28
CA HIS A 89 24.50 -9.22 -18.55
C HIS A 89 25.79 -8.39 -18.66
N THR A 90 25.94 -7.68 -19.77
CA THR A 90 27.15 -6.90 -20.13
C THR A 90 26.90 -5.40 -20.24
N GLY A 91 25.63 -4.98 -20.25
CA GLY A 91 25.25 -3.58 -20.43
C GLY A 91 24.96 -2.85 -19.12
N SER A 92 23.82 -2.17 -19.05
CA SER A 92 23.42 -1.43 -17.83
C SER A 92 23.12 -2.36 -16.65
N ALA A 93 23.17 -1.81 -15.43
CA ALA A 93 22.67 -2.51 -14.26
C ALA A 93 21.19 -2.91 -14.44
N TYR A 94 20.82 -4.07 -13.91
CA TYR A 94 19.47 -4.62 -14.02
C TYR A 94 19.11 -5.36 -12.73
N LEU A 95 17.93 -5.10 -12.16
CA LEU A 95 17.52 -5.62 -10.83
C LEU A 95 18.56 -5.34 -9.73
N ASN A 96 19.21 -4.16 -9.76
CA ASN A 96 20.32 -3.80 -8.88
C ASN A 96 21.56 -4.71 -8.92
N ALA A 97 21.63 -5.64 -9.87
CA ALA A 97 22.87 -6.33 -10.20
C ALA A 97 23.70 -5.43 -11.15
N PRO A 98 24.99 -5.19 -10.88
CA PRO A 98 25.89 -4.65 -11.88
C PRO A 98 26.14 -5.69 -12.98
N ALA A 99 26.48 -5.23 -14.18
CA ALA A 99 26.86 -6.12 -15.27
C ALA A 99 28.08 -6.97 -14.87
N ALA A 100 27.86 -8.28 -14.71
CA ALA A 100 28.86 -9.25 -14.29
C ALA A 100 29.29 -10.18 -15.42
N GLY A 101 28.73 -10.01 -16.63
CA GLY A 101 28.98 -10.89 -17.78
C GLY A 101 28.35 -12.28 -17.64
N ASN A 102 27.42 -12.46 -16.71
CA ASN A 102 26.73 -13.74 -16.51
C ASN A 102 25.70 -13.96 -17.63
N PRO A 103 25.72 -15.12 -18.32
CA PRO A 103 24.67 -15.48 -19.26
C PRO A 103 23.39 -15.87 -18.50
N PHE A 104 22.24 -15.78 -19.16
CA PHE A 104 20.99 -16.29 -18.64
C PHE A 104 20.16 -16.94 -19.74
N LYS A 105 19.33 -17.91 -19.35
CA LYS A 105 18.24 -18.46 -20.17
C LYS A 105 17.02 -18.70 -19.27
N THR A 106 15.87 -18.16 -19.64
CA THR A 106 14.64 -18.29 -18.86
C THR A 106 13.40 -18.36 -19.74
N TYR A 107 12.35 -19.03 -19.27
CA TYR A 107 11.08 -19.15 -20.00
C TYR A 107 10.30 -17.84 -19.98
N VAL A 108 9.60 -17.57 -21.07
CA VAL A 108 8.66 -16.46 -21.22
C VAL A 108 7.40 -16.89 -21.97
N VAL A 109 6.29 -16.30 -21.57
CA VAL A 109 5.02 -16.35 -22.25
C VAL A 109 4.51 -14.93 -22.43
N GLU A 110 4.23 -14.52 -23.67
CA GLU A 110 3.51 -13.29 -23.96
C GLU A 110 2.17 -13.63 -24.63
N VAL A 111 1.08 -13.12 -24.07
CA VAL A 111 -0.28 -13.31 -24.59
C VAL A 111 -0.77 -11.95 -25.05
N PHE A 112 -1.19 -11.85 -26.31
CA PHE A 112 -1.72 -10.63 -26.88
C PHE A 112 -3.12 -10.82 -27.42
N ARG A 113 -3.99 -9.83 -27.19
CA ARG A 113 -5.22 -9.70 -27.98
C ARG A 113 -4.96 -8.87 -29.22
N VAL A 114 -5.42 -9.34 -30.37
CA VAL A 114 -5.24 -8.71 -31.67
C VAL A 114 -6.56 -8.13 -32.15
N LYS A 115 -6.55 -6.83 -32.46
CA LYS A 115 -7.67 -6.15 -33.10
C LYS A 115 -7.16 -5.25 -34.21
N ASP A 116 -7.81 -5.30 -35.37
CA ASP A 116 -7.48 -4.50 -36.55
C ASP A 116 -5.97 -4.54 -36.92
N GLY A 117 -5.34 -5.71 -36.76
CA GLY A 117 -3.92 -5.93 -37.07
C GLY A 117 -2.92 -5.35 -36.06
N LYS A 118 -3.37 -4.95 -34.86
CA LYS A 118 -2.54 -4.43 -33.77
C LYS A 118 -2.74 -5.23 -32.49
N PHE A 119 -1.74 -5.23 -31.62
CA PHE A 119 -1.88 -5.69 -30.24
C PHE A 119 -2.57 -4.62 -29.40
N VAL A 120 -3.73 -4.95 -28.85
CA VAL A 120 -4.55 -4.03 -28.04
C VAL A 120 -4.57 -4.39 -26.56
N GLU A 121 -4.09 -5.58 -26.21
CA GLU A 121 -4.04 -6.08 -24.84
C GLU A 121 -2.85 -7.03 -24.70
N ARG A 122 -2.19 -7.01 -23.54
CA ARG A 122 -0.98 -7.79 -23.27
C ARG A 122 -0.99 -8.37 -21.87
N HIS A 123 -0.62 -9.64 -21.77
CA HIS A 123 -0.28 -10.35 -20.54
C HIS A 123 1.10 -10.95 -20.73
N ARG A 124 1.92 -10.98 -19.68
CA ARG A 124 3.22 -11.65 -19.73
C ARG A 124 3.50 -12.38 -18.43
N TRP A 125 4.06 -13.56 -18.58
CA TRP A 125 4.76 -14.25 -17.52
C TRP A 125 6.17 -14.58 -18.00
N PHE A 126 7.17 -14.42 -17.14
CA PHE A 126 8.51 -14.94 -17.41
C PHE A 126 9.13 -15.33 -16.07
N ASP A 127 10.00 -16.34 -16.09
CA ASP A 127 10.61 -16.84 -14.86
C ASP A 127 11.75 -15.89 -14.41
N ILE A 128 11.33 -14.87 -13.66
CA ILE A 128 12.20 -13.87 -13.04
C ILE A 128 13.14 -14.48 -12.01
N MET A 129 12.75 -15.58 -11.35
CA MET A 129 13.59 -16.21 -10.31
C MET A 129 14.81 -16.86 -10.93
N THR A 130 14.64 -17.56 -12.05
CA THR A 130 15.76 -18.12 -12.83
C THR A 130 16.67 -17.03 -13.35
N LEU A 131 16.12 -15.89 -13.81
CA LEU A 131 16.92 -14.73 -14.21
C LEU A 131 17.72 -14.15 -13.03
N MET A 132 17.08 -13.84 -11.91
CA MET A 132 17.75 -13.28 -10.72
C MET A 132 18.90 -14.15 -10.23
N ARG A 133 18.69 -15.48 -10.22
CA ARG A 133 19.74 -16.44 -9.89
C ARG A 133 20.89 -16.39 -10.89
N ALA A 134 20.61 -16.29 -12.19
CA ALA A 134 21.61 -16.15 -13.25
C ALA A 134 22.51 -14.93 -13.02
N LEU A 135 21.90 -13.78 -12.72
CA LEU A 135 22.63 -12.53 -12.51
C LEU A 135 23.61 -12.60 -11.34
N GLN A 136 23.31 -13.42 -10.33
CA GLN A 136 24.14 -13.57 -9.12
C GLN A 136 25.15 -14.73 -9.20
N THR A 137 25.00 -15.64 -10.15
CA THR A 137 25.79 -16.89 -10.21
C THR A 137 26.80 -16.84 -11.36
N PRO A 138 28.12 -16.89 -11.10
CA PRO A 138 29.13 -17.01 -12.15
C PRO A 138 28.87 -18.23 -13.03
N GLY A 139 28.80 -18.02 -14.36
CA GLY A 139 28.49 -19.08 -15.33
C GLY A 139 27.03 -19.16 -15.75
N GLY A 140 26.14 -18.36 -15.14
CA GLY A 140 24.75 -18.20 -15.55
C GLY A 140 23.78 -19.28 -15.03
N SER A 141 22.57 -19.27 -15.60
CA SER A 141 21.55 -20.30 -15.37
C SER A 141 21.00 -20.82 -16.69
N GLU A 142 20.78 -22.14 -16.75
CA GLU A 142 19.90 -22.78 -17.73
C GLU A 142 18.51 -22.97 -17.11
N PRO A 143 17.45 -23.08 -17.93
CA PRO A 143 16.14 -23.47 -17.42
C PRO A 143 16.25 -24.82 -16.70
N ALA A 144 15.53 -24.97 -15.58
CA ALA A 144 15.69 -26.14 -14.71
C ALA A 144 15.44 -27.48 -15.42
N MET A 145 14.59 -27.49 -16.44
CA MET A 145 14.33 -28.64 -17.31
C MET A 145 14.21 -28.17 -18.76
N GLY A 146 14.80 -28.92 -19.69
CA GLY A 146 14.59 -28.75 -21.13
C GLY A 146 13.21 -29.24 -21.57
N THR A 147 12.63 -28.63 -22.60
CA THR A 147 11.32 -29.02 -23.14
C THR A 147 11.35 -30.41 -23.76
N ARG A 148 10.23 -31.15 -23.72
CA ARG A 148 10.22 -32.46 -24.38
C ARG A 148 10.25 -32.27 -25.89
N ALA A 149 11.30 -32.79 -26.52
CA ALA A 149 11.42 -32.80 -27.96
C ALA A 149 10.43 -33.78 -28.60
N GLY A 150 9.64 -33.31 -29.57
CA GLY A 150 8.82 -34.14 -30.47
C GLY A 150 7.38 -33.66 -30.59
N ALA A 151 6.79 -33.85 -31.78
CA ALA A 151 5.36 -33.66 -31.97
C ALA A 151 4.59 -34.77 -31.26
N PHE A 152 3.84 -34.43 -30.22
CA PHE A 152 2.93 -35.38 -29.59
C PHE A 152 1.73 -35.62 -30.52
N PRO A 153 1.30 -36.87 -30.73
CA PRO A 153 0.06 -37.15 -31.44
C PRO A 153 -1.10 -36.50 -30.68
N ASN A 154 -1.64 -35.43 -31.26
CA ASN A 154 -2.71 -34.67 -30.65
C ASN A 154 -4.04 -35.39 -30.85
N THR A 155 -4.57 -36.01 -29.79
CA THR A 155 -5.79 -36.82 -29.83
C THR A 155 -7.03 -36.08 -29.33
N THR A 156 -6.88 -34.82 -28.88
CA THR A 156 -7.97 -34.00 -28.32
C THR A 156 -8.20 -32.70 -29.09
N THR A 157 -9.46 -32.31 -29.19
CA THR A 157 -9.89 -31.03 -29.78
C THR A 157 -9.66 -29.85 -28.82
N PRO A 158 -9.60 -28.60 -29.32
CA PRO A 158 -9.53 -27.40 -28.47
C PRO A 158 -10.64 -27.32 -27.40
N ASP A 159 -11.87 -27.72 -27.73
CA ASP A 159 -12.99 -27.73 -26.76
C ASP A 159 -12.82 -28.78 -25.65
N GLN A 160 -12.32 -29.97 -25.99
CA GLN A 160 -11.99 -30.99 -25.00
C GLN A 160 -10.89 -30.52 -24.05
N LYS A 161 -9.86 -29.87 -24.59
CA LYS A 161 -8.77 -29.26 -23.81
C LYS A 161 -9.28 -28.18 -22.85
N ARG A 162 -10.11 -27.25 -23.32
CA ARG A 162 -10.76 -26.23 -22.46
C ARG A 162 -11.56 -26.86 -21.35
N THR A 163 -12.37 -27.86 -21.68
CA THR A 163 -13.19 -28.58 -20.71
C THR A 163 -12.30 -29.22 -19.64
N ARG A 164 -11.22 -29.87 -20.07
CA ARG A 164 -10.27 -30.55 -19.19
C ARG A 164 -9.56 -29.59 -18.23
N ILE A 165 -9.10 -28.44 -18.72
CA ILE A 165 -8.49 -27.40 -17.89
C ILE A 165 -9.49 -26.81 -16.90
N ARG A 166 -10.73 -26.55 -17.31
CA ARG A 166 -11.76 -26.07 -16.37
C ARG A 166 -12.07 -27.09 -15.27
N GLN A 167 -12.10 -28.39 -15.61
CA GLN A 167 -12.22 -29.46 -14.62
C GLN A 167 -11.02 -29.49 -13.67
N TYR A 168 -9.79 -29.34 -14.19
CA TYR A 168 -8.58 -29.27 -13.37
C TYR A 168 -8.68 -28.15 -12.31
N PHE A 169 -9.06 -26.94 -12.71
CA PHE A 169 -9.24 -25.84 -11.78
C PHE A 169 -10.39 -26.10 -10.79
N ASN A 170 -11.57 -26.48 -11.27
CA ASN A 170 -12.79 -26.60 -10.44
C ASN A 170 -12.79 -27.81 -9.52
N GLU A 171 -12.13 -28.90 -9.90
CA GLU A 171 -12.17 -30.17 -9.16
C GLU A 171 -10.89 -30.41 -8.34
N MET A 172 -9.79 -29.71 -8.62
CA MET A 172 -8.50 -29.89 -7.93
C MET A 172 -7.92 -28.58 -7.37
N VAL A 173 -7.66 -27.58 -8.21
CA VAL A 173 -6.90 -26.38 -7.79
C VAL A 173 -7.71 -25.52 -6.80
N ILE A 174 -8.86 -25.00 -7.25
CA ILE A 174 -9.72 -24.12 -6.46
C ILE A 174 -10.21 -24.79 -5.15
N PRO A 175 -10.71 -26.04 -5.16
CA PRO A 175 -11.13 -26.71 -3.92
C PRO A 175 -9.96 -27.28 -3.10
N ARG A 176 -8.71 -27.12 -3.56
CA ARG A 176 -7.49 -27.67 -2.94
C ARG A 176 -7.52 -29.20 -2.75
N ASN A 177 -8.19 -29.91 -3.67
CA ASN A 177 -8.35 -31.36 -3.63
C ASN A 177 -7.17 -32.06 -4.32
N ILE A 178 -6.00 -32.04 -3.67
CA ILE A 178 -4.74 -32.57 -4.23
C ILE A 178 -4.81 -34.06 -4.61
N ASP A 179 -5.69 -34.85 -3.98
CA ASP A 179 -5.87 -36.27 -4.31
C ASP A 179 -6.39 -36.49 -5.74
N ARG A 180 -6.93 -35.45 -6.37
CA ARG A 180 -7.35 -35.47 -7.79
C ARG A 180 -6.18 -35.33 -8.77
N MET A 181 -4.98 -35.01 -8.32
CA MET A 181 -3.84 -34.71 -9.20
C MET A 181 -3.48 -35.83 -10.19
N PRO A 182 -3.43 -37.13 -9.79
CA PRO A 182 -3.12 -38.22 -10.74
C PRO A 182 -4.18 -38.41 -11.83
N PHE A 183 -5.37 -37.83 -11.69
CA PHE A 183 -6.38 -37.87 -12.74
C PHE A 183 -6.12 -36.85 -13.84
N PHE A 184 -5.31 -35.82 -13.59
CA PHE A 184 -5.06 -34.74 -14.54
C PHE A 184 -3.62 -34.77 -15.07
N LEU A 185 -2.64 -35.05 -14.23
CA LEU A 185 -1.22 -35.03 -14.59
C LEU A 185 -0.75 -36.44 -14.95
N GLY A 186 0.07 -36.56 -15.99
CA GLY A 186 0.72 -37.83 -16.31
C GLY A 186 1.85 -38.13 -15.33
N ASP A 187 2.15 -39.41 -15.08
CA ASP A 187 3.13 -39.86 -14.07
C ASP A 187 4.47 -39.11 -14.11
N ASN A 188 4.96 -38.83 -15.34
CA ASN A 188 6.25 -38.19 -15.59
C ASN A 188 6.14 -36.71 -15.95
N VAL A 189 5.03 -36.02 -15.62
CA VAL A 189 4.83 -34.60 -15.92
C VAL A 189 6.07 -33.76 -15.57
N LEU A 190 6.45 -32.87 -16.49
CA LEU A 190 7.56 -31.94 -16.27
C LEU A 190 7.00 -30.55 -15.91
N ASP A 191 7.32 -30.08 -14.72
CA ASP A 191 6.95 -28.73 -14.27
C ASP A 191 8.18 -27.81 -14.39
N HIS A 192 8.20 -26.99 -15.44
CA HIS A 192 9.30 -26.07 -15.73
C HIS A 192 9.36 -24.88 -14.76
N SER A 193 8.32 -24.66 -13.96
CA SER A 193 8.20 -23.58 -12.99
C SER A 193 8.48 -24.04 -11.56
N ALA A 194 8.64 -25.35 -11.35
CA ALA A 194 8.97 -25.91 -10.05
C ALA A 194 10.36 -25.43 -9.57
N PRO A 195 10.50 -25.07 -8.28
CA PRO A 195 11.78 -24.67 -7.74
C PRO A 195 12.80 -25.81 -7.73
N PRO A 196 14.11 -25.47 -7.78
CA PRO A 196 15.17 -26.47 -7.72
C PRO A 196 15.08 -27.36 -6.48
N GLY A 197 15.32 -28.66 -6.66
CA GLY A 197 15.37 -29.64 -5.58
C GLY A 197 14.08 -30.41 -5.33
N LEU A 198 12.99 -30.08 -6.02
CA LEU A 198 11.79 -30.92 -6.05
C LEU A 198 11.98 -32.14 -6.99
N PRO A 199 11.38 -33.30 -6.68
CA PRO A 199 11.40 -34.45 -7.56
C PRO A 199 10.63 -34.15 -8.86
N SER A 200 10.97 -34.81 -9.97
CA SER A 200 10.16 -34.74 -11.19
C SER A 200 8.86 -35.54 -11.08
N GLY A 201 7.90 -35.28 -11.97
CA GLY A 201 6.64 -36.00 -12.03
C GLY A 201 5.59 -35.49 -11.06
N VAL A 202 4.52 -36.27 -10.90
CA VAL A 202 3.33 -35.89 -10.11
C VAL A 202 3.67 -35.56 -8.66
N GLU A 203 4.66 -36.24 -8.08
CA GLU A 203 5.08 -35.99 -6.70
C GLU A 203 5.70 -34.60 -6.51
N GLY A 204 6.48 -34.12 -7.49
CA GLY A 204 7.04 -32.77 -7.49
C GLY A 204 5.96 -31.70 -7.54
N ALA A 205 5.04 -31.85 -8.50
CA ALA A 205 3.89 -30.96 -8.64
C ALA A 205 3.03 -30.94 -7.36
N ARG A 206 2.83 -32.10 -6.73
CA ARG A 206 2.11 -32.25 -5.46
C ARG A 206 2.79 -31.48 -4.33
N MET A 207 4.11 -31.60 -4.20
CA MET A 207 4.88 -30.87 -3.19
C MET A 207 4.82 -29.36 -3.44
N PHE A 208 4.99 -28.94 -4.69
CA PHE A 208 5.00 -27.53 -5.06
C PHE A 208 3.65 -26.85 -4.79
N LEU A 209 2.55 -27.49 -5.20
CA LEU A 209 1.21 -26.94 -4.99
C LEU A 209 0.84 -26.90 -3.50
N ASN A 210 1.23 -27.90 -2.71
CA ASN A 210 1.04 -27.87 -1.25
C ASN A 210 1.84 -26.75 -0.57
N MET A 211 3.05 -26.44 -1.05
CA MET A 211 3.83 -25.31 -0.54
C MET A 211 3.10 -23.98 -0.78
N ASN A 212 2.50 -23.81 -1.96
CA ASN A 212 1.67 -22.64 -2.28
C ASN A 212 0.44 -22.56 -1.36
N TYR A 213 -0.30 -23.65 -1.18
CA TYR A 213 -1.48 -23.68 -0.28
C TYR A 213 -1.14 -23.43 1.19
N ALA A 214 0.01 -23.90 1.64
CA ALA A 214 0.50 -23.65 2.99
C ALA A 214 0.83 -22.17 3.18
N SER A 215 1.39 -21.51 2.17
CA SER A 215 1.78 -20.09 2.22
C SER A 215 0.60 -19.13 2.09
N PHE A 216 -0.39 -19.52 1.29
CA PHE A 216 -1.61 -18.75 1.03
C PHE A 216 -2.82 -19.58 1.48
N PRO A 217 -3.25 -19.52 2.75
CA PRO A 217 -4.33 -20.35 3.27
C PRO A 217 -5.70 -20.08 2.61
N TRP A 218 -5.87 -18.90 2.02
CA TRP A 218 -7.04 -18.54 1.24
C TRP A 218 -6.62 -17.89 -0.08
N THR A 219 -7.28 -18.33 -1.16
CA THR A 219 -7.07 -17.85 -2.53
C THR A 219 -8.39 -17.92 -3.29
N ASP A 220 -8.66 -16.92 -4.13
CA ASP A 220 -9.74 -16.86 -5.10
C ASP A 220 -9.15 -16.74 -6.51
N TYR A 221 -9.80 -17.38 -7.49
CA TYR A 221 -9.29 -17.53 -8.85
C TYR A 221 -10.29 -16.99 -9.86
N ASP A 222 -9.85 -16.05 -10.70
CA ASP A 222 -10.64 -15.53 -11.83
C ASP A 222 -10.02 -15.98 -13.16
N ILE A 223 -10.61 -17.00 -13.79
CA ILE A 223 -10.13 -17.54 -15.08
C ILE A 223 -10.63 -16.67 -16.23
N GLN A 224 -9.74 -15.86 -16.79
CA GLN A 224 -10.05 -14.86 -17.81
C GLN A 224 -10.06 -15.48 -19.21
N HIS A 225 -8.99 -16.19 -19.57
CA HIS A 225 -8.82 -16.74 -20.92
C HIS A 225 -8.30 -18.18 -20.89
N VAL A 226 -8.82 -19.01 -21.80
CA VAL A 226 -8.31 -20.37 -22.05
C VAL A 226 -8.16 -20.52 -23.55
N ILE A 227 -6.91 -20.56 -24.01
CA ILE A 227 -6.51 -20.56 -25.42
C ILE A 227 -5.92 -21.92 -25.74
N ALA A 228 -6.51 -22.66 -26.67
CA ALA A 228 -6.05 -24.00 -27.03
C ALA A 228 -5.65 -24.06 -28.52
N ASP A 229 -4.40 -24.40 -28.79
CA ASP A 229 -3.87 -24.56 -30.14
C ASP A 229 -2.82 -25.68 -30.16
N GLY A 230 -2.91 -26.57 -31.16
CA GLY A 230 -2.09 -27.77 -31.20
C GLY A 230 -2.26 -28.61 -29.94
N ASP A 231 -1.15 -29.00 -29.34
CA ASP A 231 -1.08 -29.75 -28.08
C ASP A 231 -0.93 -28.85 -26.84
N LEU A 232 -0.99 -27.53 -26.97
CA LEU A 232 -0.85 -26.58 -25.86
C LEU A 232 -2.20 -25.99 -25.45
N VAL A 233 -2.33 -25.70 -24.15
CA VAL A 233 -3.40 -24.88 -23.58
C VAL A 233 -2.79 -23.81 -22.71
N THR A 234 -3.07 -22.55 -23.02
CA THR A 234 -2.68 -21.41 -22.20
C THR A 234 -3.87 -20.93 -21.40
N VAL A 235 -3.68 -20.74 -20.10
CA VAL A 235 -4.67 -20.19 -19.17
C VAL A 235 -4.15 -18.87 -18.66
N VAL A 236 -4.92 -17.80 -18.86
CA VAL A 236 -4.68 -16.50 -18.24
C VAL A 236 -5.73 -16.32 -17.16
N PHE A 237 -5.28 -16.06 -15.94
CA PHE A 237 -6.15 -15.91 -14.79
C PHE A 237 -5.52 -14.99 -13.76
N GLU A 238 -6.31 -14.62 -12.77
CA GLU A 238 -5.85 -13.81 -11.67
C GLU A 238 -6.08 -14.56 -10.36
N ILE A 239 -5.12 -14.47 -9.44
CA ILE A 239 -5.26 -15.00 -8.09
C ILE A 239 -5.34 -13.83 -7.12
N THR A 240 -6.41 -13.80 -6.32
CA THR A 240 -6.49 -12.99 -5.11
C THR A 240 -6.18 -13.87 -3.91
N GLY A 241 -5.36 -13.42 -2.96
CA GLY A 241 -5.02 -14.23 -1.79
C GLY A 241 -4.55 -13.41 -0.59
N GLU A 242 -4.27 -14.12 0.51
CA GLU A 242 -3.67 -13.55 1.72
C GLU A 242 -2.38 -14.29 2.08
N HIS A 243 -1.31 -13.55 2.33
CA HIS A 243 -0.02 -14.12 2.77
C HIS A 243 0.05 -14.19 4.29
N THR A 244 -0.70 -15.14 4.87
CA THR A 244 -0.86 -15.36 6.31
C THR A 244 -0.39 -16.74 6.78
N GLY A 245 0.04 -17.60 5.86
CA GLY A 245 0.39 -18.99 6.14
C GLY A 245 1.88 -19.24 6.42
N ALA A 246 2.38 -20.39 5.97
CA ALA A 246 3.79 -20.75 6.05
C ALA A 246 4.67 -19.79 5.22
N PRO A 247 5.98 -19.71 5.49
CA PRO A 247 6.88 -18.87 4.71
C PRO A 247 6.88 -19.26 3.22
N PHE A 248 6.59 -18.29 2.35
CA PHE A 248 6.64 -18.46 0.90
C PHE A 248 8.07 -18.28 0.40
N PHE A 249 8.74 -19.35 -0.03
CA PHE A 249 10.16 -19.29 -0.46
C PHE A 249 11.11 -18.63 0.55
N GLY A 250 10.88 -18.90 1.84
CA GLY A 250 11.65 -18.32 2.94
C GLY A 250 11.24 -16.89 3.33
N ILE A 251 10.27 -16.31 2.62
CA ILE A 251 9.67 -15.02 2.96
C ILE A 251 8.63 -15.25 4.06
N PRO A 252 8.75 -14.62 5.24
CA PRO A 252 7.75 -14.70 6.30
C PRO A 252 6.40 -14.14 5.87
N ALA A 253 5.32 -14.67 6.46
CA ALA A 253 3.96 -14.17 6.25
C ALA A 253 3.87 -12.65 6.49
N SER A 254 3.51 -11.92 5.44
CA SER A 254 3.41 -10.45 5.49
C SER A 254 2.11 -9.95 6.14
N GLY A 255 1.10 -10.82 6.26
CA GLY A 255 -0.25 -10.43 6.66
C GLY A 255 -1.03 -9.63 5.60
N LYS A 256 -0.43 -9.37 4.43
CA LYS A 256 -1.06 -8.59 3.36
C LYS A 256 -1.91 -9.44 2.42
N ARG A 257 -2.91 -8.79 1.83
CA ARG A 257 -3.65 -9.30 0.67
C ARG A 257 -2.89 -8.99 -0.61
N PHE A 258 -3.03 -9.84 -1.62
CA PHE A 258 -2.52 -9.60 -2.95
C PHE A 258 -3.54 -10.00 -4.01
N LYS A 259 -3.37 -9.45 -5.21
CA LYS A 259 -4.11 -9.78 -6.42
C LYS A 259 -3.15 -9.72 -7.61
N VAL A 260 -2.82 -10.85 -8.22
CA VAL A 260 -1.76 -10.93 -9.23
C VAL A 260 -2.20 -11.74 -10.44
N GLN A 261 -1.68 -11.35 -11.59
CA GLN A 261 -1.86 -12.11 -12.82
C GLN A 261 -1.06 -13.40 -12.80
N CYS A 262 -1.63 -14.44 -13.40
CA CYS A 262 -1.03 -15.74 -13.62
C CYS A 262 -1.22 -16.14 -15.08
N ILE A 263 -0.20 -16.78 -15.63
CA ILE A 263 -0.31 -17.44 -16.93
C ILE A 263 0.23 -18.84 -16.75
N GLU A 264 -0.53 -19.85 -17.15
CA GLU A 264 -0.10 -21.25 -17.18
C GLU A 264 -0.17 -21.76 -18.61
N ILE A 265 0.78 -22.60 -19.00
CA ILE A 265 0.76 -23.36 -20.24
C ILE A 265 0.85 -24.83 -19.88
N GLU A 266 -0.12 -25.61 -20.34
CA GLU A 266 -0.15 -27.06 -20.20
C GLU A 266 0.03 -27.71 -21.57
N ARG A 267 0.93 -28.68 -21.68
CA ARG A 267 0.97 -29.58 -22.82
C ARG A 267 -0.01 -30.73 -22.61
N VAL A 268 -1.06 -30.75 -23.41
CA VAL A 268 -2.22 -31.65 -23.31
C VAL A 268 -2.49 -32.35 -24.65
N PRO A 269 -1.63 -33.29 -25.09
CA PRO A 269 -1.85 -34.00 -26.35
C PRO A 269 -2.96 -35.05 -26.26
N GLY A 270 -3.39 -35.39 -25.03
CA GLY A 270 -4.43 -36.38 -24.74
C GLY A 270 -5.22 -36.01 -23.48
N GLU A 271 -5.51 -36.99 -22.63
CA GLU A 271 -6.30 -36.80 -21.40
C GLU A 271 -5.49 -36.24 -20.21
N HIS A 272 -4.16 -36.36 -20.25
CA HIS A 272 -3.26 -35.95 -19.17
C HIS A 272 -2.34 -34.80 -19.58
N PHE A 273 -1.96 -33.99 -18.60
CA PHE A 273 -0.98 -32.91 -18.73
C PHE A 273 0.42 -33.50 -18.62
N LEU A 274 1.28 -33.18 -19.60
CA LEU A 274 2.60 -33.79 -19.74
C LEU A 274 3.75 -32.83 -19.45
N GLU A 275 3.53 -31.53 -19.64
CA GLU A 275 4.46 -30.45 -19.34
C GLU A 275 3.68 -29.22 -18.91
N HIS A 276 4.23 -28.49 -17.93
CA HIS A 276 3.69 -27.27 -17.38
C HIS A 276 4.75 -26.16 -17.44
N TRP A 277 4.35 -24.97 -17.87
CA TRP A 277 5.09 -23.72 -17.71
C TRP A 277 4.16 -22.67 -17.12
N GLY A 278 4.71 -21.64 -16.51
CA GLY A 278 3.92 -20.54 -16.01
C GLY A 278 3.74 -20.51 -14.50
N GLY A 279 2.96 -19.56 -14.02
CA GLY A 279 2.67 -19.38 -12.62
C GLY A 279 2.28 -17.93 -12.30
N MET A 280 2.36 -17.59 -11.02
CA MET A 280 2.13 -16.23 -10.54
C MET A 280 3.21 -15.28 -11.05
N ASP A 281 2.81 -14.05 -11.41
CA ASP A 281 3.76 -12.95 -11.59
C ASP A 281 4.41 -12.61 -10.25
N PHE A 282 5.62 -13.14 -10.04
CA PHE A 282 6.37 -12.97 -8.81
C PHE A 282 6.83 -11.52 -8.59
N VAL A 283 6.97 -10.73 -9.67
CA VAL A 283 7.30 -9.30 -9.59
C VAL A 283 6.13 -8.53 -8.97
N GLN A 284 4.92 -8.74 -9.50
CA GLN A 284 3.71 -8.12 -8.96
C GLN A 284 3.42 -8.59 -7.53
N LEU A 285 3.56 -9.89 -7.29
CA LEU A 285 3.36 -10.47 -5.97
C LEU A 285 4.28 -9.82 -4.95
N SER A 286 5.57 -9.77 -5.25
CA SER A 286 6.55 -9.22 -4.31
C SER A 286 6.33 -7.75 -4.02
N ALA A 287 6.01 -6.93 -5.03
CA ALA A 287 5.66 -5.53 -4.82
C ALA A 287 4.47 -5.38 -3.85
N GLN A 288 3.41 -6.17 -4.01
CA GLN A 288 2.22 -6.12 -3.14
C GLN A 288 2.49 -6.66 -1.73
N LEU A 289 3.38 -7.66 -1.60
CA LEU A 289 3.81 -8.17 -0.30
C LEU A 289 4.79 -7.22 0.42
N GLY A 290 5.28 -6.17 -0.26
CA GLY A 290 6.28 -5.23 0.28
C GLY A 290 7.71 -5.80 0.25
N LEU A 291 7.99 -6.71 -0.68
CA LEU A 291 9.29 -7.33 -0.89
C LEU A 291 10.00 -6.59 -2.02
N GLY A 292 11.11 -5.94 -1.70
CA GLY A 292 11.96 -5.28 -2.69
C GLY A 292 12.77 -6.28 -3.51
N LEU A 293 12.19 -6.89 -4.54
CA LEU A 293 12.94 -7.76 -5.46
C LEU A 293 14.02 -7.02 -6.24
N PHE A 294 13.83 -5.72 -6.44
CA PHE A 294 14.76 -4.89 -7.18
C PHE A 294 15.86 -4.30 -6.30
N GLY A 295 16.09 -4.81 -5.08
CA GLY A 295 17.10 -4.24 -4.18
C GLY A 295 16.80 -2.80 -3.73
N GLU A 296 15.58 -2.33 -3.90
CA GLU A 296 15.05 -1.22 -3.14
C GLU A 296 14.59 -1.81 -1.81
N ASN A 297 15.44 -1.71 -0.78
CA ASN A 297 14.93 -1.82 0.58
C ASN A 297 13.90 -0.70 0.71
N LEU A 298 12.61 -1.01 0.55
CA LEU A 298 11.53 -0.05 0.76
C LEU A 298 11.71 0.61 2.12
N ASP A 299 12.18 -0.12 3.13
CA ASP A 299 12.55 0.42 4.44
C ASP A 299 13.72 1.41 4.39
N GLN A 300 14.75 1.21 3.55
CA GLN A 300 15.88 2.14 3.43
C GLN A 300 15.55 3.34 2.55
N GLN A 301 14.75 3.16 1.51
CA GLN A 301 14.27 4.24 0.64
C GLN A 301 13.25 5.09 1.37
N GLN A 302 12.31 4.47 2.09
CA GLN A 302 11.39 5.15 2.99
C GLN A 302 12.16 5.84 4.12
N ALA A 303 13.15 5.18 4.74
CA ALA A 303 14.01 5.86 5.72
C ALA A 303 14.86 7.00 5.12
N ALA A 304 15.27 6.91 3.85
CA ALA A 304 15.99 7.97 3.15
C ALA A 304 15.07 9.15 2.81
N VAL A 305 13.87 8.87 2.29
CA VAL A 305 12.81 9.86 2.03
C VAL A 305 12.39 10.53 3.33
N GLU A 306 12.15 9.75 4.40
CA GLU A 306 11.81 10.29 5.71
C GLU A 306 12.92 11.18 6.26
N ARG A 307 14.18 10.78 6.11
CA ARG A 307 15.33 11.59 6.52
C ARG A 307 15.41 12.89 5.72
N ASP A 308 15.24 12.82 4.41
CA ASP A 308 15.28 13.99 3.54
C ASP A 308 14.13 14.95 3.83
N VAL A 309 12.90 14.44 3.98
CA VAL A 309 11.72 15.23 4.33
C VAL A 309 11.84 15.88 5.71
N ARG A 310 12.37 15.16 6.71
CA ARG A 310 12.65 15.73 8.04
C ARG A 310 13.65 16.88 7.94
N ARG A 311 14.73 16.71 7.19
CA ARG A 311 15.69 17.79 6.92
C ARG A 311 15.03 18.99 6.24
N LEU A 312 14.18 18.77 5.23
CA LEU A 312 13.46 19.86 4.56
C LEU A 312 12.50 20.59 5.52
N ALA A 313 11.81 19.88 6.39
CA ALA A 313 10.94 20.48 7.40
C ALA A 313 11.73 21.31 8.42
N GLU A 314 12.89 20.81 8.87
CA GLU A 314 13.82 21.53 9.73
C GLU A 314 14.36 22.80 9.04
N ASP A 315 14.84 22.70 7.80
CA ASP A 315 15.33 23.83 7.01
C ASP A 315 14.26 24.91 6.80
N TYR A 316 13.01 24.49 6.57
CA TYR A 316 11.89 25.41 6.46
C TYR A 316 11.64 26.15 7.80
N ILE A 317 11.58 25.44 8.92
CA ILE A 317 11.33 26.03 10.24
C ILE A 317 12.47 26.97 10.67
N GLU A 318 13.72 26.54 10.49
CA GLU A 318 14.89 27.36 10.78
C GLU A 318 14.93 28.61 9.89
N GLY A 319 14.72 28.45 8.58
CA GLY A 319 14.64 29.58 7.66
C GLY A 319 13.57 30.59 8.04
N MET A 320 12.38 30.12 8.48
CA MET A 320 11.32 30.99 8.99
C MET A 320 11.71 31.72 10.28
N ASN A 321 12.40 31.04 11.20
CA ASN A 321 12.83 31.60 12.49
C ASN A 321 13.99 32.59 12.40
N GLU A 322 14.81 32.47 11.35
CA GLU A 322 15.96 33.32 11.03
C GLU A 322 15.59 34.49 10.11
N GLY A 323 14.40 34.45 9.49
CA GLY A 323 14.03 35.38 8.43
C GLY A 323 14.79 35.18 7.13
N ASN A 324 15.41 34.01 6.94
CA ASN A 324 16.14 33.67 5.73
C ASN A 324 15.17 33.11 4.68
N ILE A 325 14.54 34.00 3.93
CA ILE A 325 13.55 33.65 2.90
C ILE A 325 14.16 32.75 1.82
N ASP A 326 15.44 32.91 1.48
CA ASP A 326 16.07 32.06 0.47
C ASP A 326 16.24 30.61 0.97
N ARG A 327 16.52 30.42 2.26
CA ARG A 327 16.52 29.09 2.90
C ARG A 327 15.12 28.46 2.89
N VAL A 328 14.09 29.24 3.24
CA VAL A 328 12.68 28.80 3.17
C VAL A 328 12.33 28.38 1.74
N MET A 329 12.67 29.21 0.75
CA MET A 329 12.32 28.91 -0.63
C MET A 329 13.12 27.73 -1.20
N SER A 330 14.32 27.47 -0.67
CA SER A 330 15.15 26.36 -1.11
C SER A 330 14.51 24.99 -0.92
N VAL A 331 13.54 24.81 -0.01
CA VAL A 331 12.91 23.49 0.21
C VAL A 331 11.89 23.12 -0.88
N PHE A 332 11.43 24.11 -1.63
CA PHE A 332 10.46 23.96 -2.72
C PHE A 332 11.19 23.85 -4.06
N ALA A 333 10.63 23.10 -5.01
CA ALA A 333 11.09 23.10 -6.40
C ALA A 333 10.69 24.41 -7.08
N ASP A 334 11.47 24.86 -8.07
CA ASP A 334 11.17 26.10 -8.81
C ASP A 334 9.80 26.05 -9.53
N SER A 335 9.30 24.85 -9.81
CA SER A 335 7.98 24.60 -10.40
C SER A 335 6.85 24.47 -9.38
N PHE A 336 7.10 24.74 -8.09
CA PHE A 336 6.12 24.53 -7.02
C PHE A 336 4.88 25.39 -7.20
N ILE A 337 3.72 24.76 -7.02
CA ILE A 337 2.40 25.39 -7.02
C ILE A 337 1.70 25.14 -5.68
N ASP A 338 1.18 26.20 -5.06
CA ASP A 338 0.33 26.11 -3.87
C ASP A 338 -1.16 26.09 -4.26
N HIS A 339 -1.84 24.96 -4.06
CA HIS A 339 -3.23 24.76 -4.42
C HIS A 339 -4.24 25.36 -3.43
N GLN A 340 -3.81 26.22 -2.49
CA GLN A 340 -4.70 26.90 -1.55
C GLN A 340 -5.98 27.42 -2.24
N VAL A 341 -7.15 27.01 -1.75
CA VAL A 341 -8.44 27.56 -2.18
C VAL A 341 -8.58 28.94 -1.58
N VAL A 342 -8.14 29.95 -2.32
CA VAL A 342 -8.30 31.35 -1.92
C VAL A 342 -9.79 31.73 -2.02
N PRO A 343 -10.44 32.19 -0.94
CA PRO A 343 -11.76 32.81 -1.06
C PRO A 343 -11.67 33.99 -2.04
N SER A 344 -12.57 34.05 -3.03
CA SER A 344 -12.44 34.96 -4.18
C SER A 344 -12.10 36.40 -3.76
N GLY A 345 -10.91 36.88 -4.14
CA GLY A 345 -10.55 38.29 -3.96
C GLY A 345 -9.07 38.61 -3.70
N ALA A 346 -8.22 37.65 -3.30
CA ALA A 346 -6.80 37.95 -3.07
C ALA A 346 -5.97 37.78 -4.37
N THR A 347 -5.32 38.87 -4.80
CA THR A 347 -4.42 38.96 -5.96
C THR A 347 -3.00 38.51 -5.63
N MET A 348 -2.83 37.32 -5.06
CA MET A 348 -1.52 36.65 -5.07
C MET A 348 -1.64 35.42 -5.97
N GLY A 349 -0.68 35.25 -6.87
CA GLY A 349 -0.57 34.02 -7.64
C GLY A 349 -0.37 32.81 -6.72
N ASN A 350 -0.31 31.63 -7.29
CA ASN A 350 -0.06 30.39 -6.57
C ASN A 350 1.27 29.72 -6.94
N ASP A 351 2.11 30.43 -7.68
CA ASP A 351 3.42 29.95 -8.10
C ASP A 351 4.51 30.23 -7.06
N TYR A 352 5.70 29.68 -7.31
CA TYR A 352 6.88 29.85 -6.47
C TYR A 352 7.18 31.31 -6.11
N ALA A 353 6.99 32.25 -7.04
CA ALA A 353 7.23 33.67 -6.79
C ALA A 353 6.19 34.25 -5.81
N ALA A 354 4.92 33.88 -5.95
CA ALA A 354 3.88 34.31 -5.04
C ALA A 354 4.06 33.70 -3.63
N VAL A 355 4.46 32.42 -3.55
CA VAL A 355 4.83 31.77 -2.28
C VAL A 355 5.96 32.52 -1.59
N ARG A 356 6.99 32.97 -2.34
CA ARG A 356 8.08 33.80 -1.78
C ARG A 356 7.54 35.10 -1.19
N GLN A 357 6.68 35.81 -1.92
CA GLN A 357 6.10 37.08 -1.45
C GLN A 357 5.25 36.90 -0.19
N ALA A 358 4.51 35.80 -0.07
CA ALA A 358 3.74 35.51 1.13
C ALA A 358 4.62 35.36 2.38
N HIS A 359 5.78 34.68 2.25
CA HIS A 359 6.73 34.54 3.37
C HIS A 359 7.43 35.87 3.72
N VAL A 360 7.79 36.68 2.71
CA VAL A 360 8.34 38.04 2.93
C VAL A 360 7.34 38.89 3.71
N MET A 361 6.09 38.95 3.24
CA MET A 361 5.02 39.72 3.90
C MET A 361 4.83 39.28 5.36
N LEU A 362 4.82 37.96 5.61
CA LEU A 362 4.66 37.45 6.97
C LEU A 362 5.81 37.89 7.89
N HIS A 363 7.05 37.82 7.42
CA HIS A 363 8.22 38.19 8.21
C HIS A 363 8.34 39.71 8.43
N GLU A 364 7.91 40.53 7.47
CA GLU A 364 7.80 41.99 7.65
C GLU A 364 6.70 42.35 8.65
N SER A 365 5.59 41.61 8.63
CA SER A 365 4.45 41.81 9.53
C SER A 365 4.75 41.40 10.97
N PHE A 366 5.55 40.34 11.14
CA PHE A 366 5.94 39.75 12.42
C PHE A 366 7.47 39.57 12.47
N PRO A 367 8.24 40.64 12.72
CA PRO A 367 9.71 40.58 12.70
C PRO A 367 10.33 39.67 13.78
N ASP A 368 9.58 39.40 14.85
CA ASP A 368 9.95 38.52 15.96
C ASP A 368 9.30 37.12 15.85
N VAL A 369 8.83 36.73 14.66
CA VAL A 369 8.11 35.48 14.48
C VAL A 369 8.93 34.26 14.90
N LYS A 370 8.26 33.34 15.60
CA LYS A 370 8.77 32.03 15.95
C LYS A 370 7.83 30.93 15.49
N PHE A 371 8.39 30.00 14.72
CA PHE A 371 7.75 28.79 14.26
C PHE A 371 8.32 27.56 14.98
N SER A 372 7.42 26.67 15.39
CA SER A 372 7.76 25.33 15.87
C SER A 372 6.99 24.28 15.07
N LEU A 373 7.67 23.21 14.70
CA LEU A 373 7.03 22.02 14.13
C LEU A 373 6.22 21.32 15.22
N ARG A 374 4.93 21.11 14.97
CA ARG A 374 4.03 20.41 15.90
C ARG A 374 3.96 18.93 15.56
N ASP A 375 3.58 18.63 14.33
CA ASP A 375 3.40 17.28 13.82
C ASP A 375 3.99 17.20 12.41
N LEU A 376 4.68 16.10 12.12
CA LEU A 376 5.18 15.77 10.78
C LEU A 376 4.84 14.31 10.51
N ILE A 377 3.97 14.08 9.54
CA ILE A 377 3.56 12.75 9.08
C ILE A 377 4.05 12.61 7.65
N ILE A 378 4.70 11.49 7.37
CA ILE A 378 5.31 11.17 6.07
C ILE A 378 4.70 9.85 5.63
N ASP A 379 3.99 9.86 4.51
CA ASP A 379 3.38 8.68 3.91
C ASP A 379 3.75 8.65 2.42
N GLY A 380 4.80 7.89 2.09
CA GLY A 380 5.39 7.87 0.76
C GLY A 380 5.84 9.26 0.30
N ASP A 381 5.22 9.75 -0.78
CA ASP A 381 5.46 11.08 -1.35
C ASP A 381 4.57 12.18 -0.76
N ILE A 382 3.63 11.88 0.14
CA ILE A 382 2.75 12.86 0.79
C ILE A 382 3.26 13.20 2.19
N VAL A 383 3.35 14.49 2.47
CA VAL A 383 3.87 15.02 3.73
C VAL A 383 2.84 15.94 4.37
N PHE A 384 2.37 15.60 5.55
CA PHE A 384 1.56 16.48 6.38
C PHE A 384 2.45 17.18 7.40
N MET A 385 2.51 18.50 7.31
CA MET A 385 3.28 19.33 8.22
C MET A 385 2.35 20.28 8.96
N MET A 386 2.29 20.16 10.29
CA MET A 386 1.59 21.09 11.16
C MET A 386 2.58 21.94 11.92
N VAL A 387 2.40 23.26 11.86
CA VAL A 387 3.29 24.23 12.49
C VAL A 387 2.52 25.13 13.43
N ARG A 388 3.19 25.65 14.44
CA ARG A 388 2.69 26.71 15.30
C ARG A 388 3.57 27.93 15.12
N GLY A 389 2.95 29.08 14.81
CA GLY A 389 3.62 30.36 14.75
C GLY A 389 3.20 31.26 15.91
N GLU A 390 4.12 32.11 16.36
CA GLU A 390 3.81 33.23 17.25
C GLU A 390 4.69 34.44 16.94
N GLY A 391 4.17 35.65 17.15
CA GLY A 391 4.90 36.88 16.88
C GLY A 391 4.09 38.12 17.21
N THR A 392 4.77 39.26 17.26
CA THR A 392 4.19 40.58 17.50
C THR A 392 3.91 41.27 16.17
N HIS A 393 2.67 41.70 15.97
CA HIS A 393 2.27 42.37 14.73
C HIS A 393 2.83 43.81 14.69
N MET A 394 3.98 43.98 14.04
CA MET A 394 4.76 45.23 13.98
C MET A 394 4.85 45.84 12.57
N GLY A 395 4.56 45.06 11.53
CA GLY A 395 4.46 45.53 10.14
C GLY A 395 3.02 45.55 9.63
N ALA A 396 2.85 45.78 8.33
CA ALA A 396 1.53 45.76 7.70
C ALA A 396 1.17 44.34 7.23
N PHE A 397 0.08 43.77 7.74
CA PHE A 397 -0.41 42.43 7.37
C PHE A 397 -1.75 42.54 6.64
N PHE A 398 -1.84 41.99 5.41
CA PHE A 398 -3.04 42.09 4.55
C PHE A 398 -3.62 43.52 4.44
N GLY A 399 -2.74 44.52 4.31
CA GLY A 399 -3.13 45.93 4.18
C GLY A 399 -3.54 46.61 5.49
N MET A 400 -3.49 45.91 6.62
CA MET A 400 -3.78 46.49 7.93
C MET A 400 -2.51 46.99 8.61
N PRO A 401 -2.57 48.12 9.34
CA PRO A 401 -1.42 48.64 10.07
C PRO A 401 -1.09 47.78 11.30
N ALA A 402 0.17 47.85 11.71
CA ALA A 402 0.68 47.20 12.92
C ALA A 402 -0.19 47.50 14.15
N THR A 403 -0.50 46.46 14.94
CA THR A 403 -1.32 46.58 16.15
C THR A 403 -0.51 46.50 17.44
N GLY A 404 0.75 46.04 17.36
CA GLY A 404 1.61 45.78 18.52
C GLY A 404 1.16 44.60 19.38
N LYS A 405 0.15 43.83 18.95
CA LYS A 405 -0.34 42.66 19.68
C LYS A 405 0.51 41.44 19.38
N HIS A 406 0.77 40.64 20.40
CA HIS A 406 1.37 39.31 20.26
C HIS A 406 0.29 38.29 19.87
N ILE A 407 0.52 37.55 18.81
CA ILE A 407 -0.46 36.68 18.13
C ILE A 407 0.12 35.28 18.03
N LYS A 408 -0.71 34.26 18.23
CA LYS A 408 -0.35 32.85 18.00
C LYS A 408 -1.29 32.23 16.98
N TRP A 409 -0.77 31.38 16.10
CA TRP A 409 -1.56 30.73 15.07
C TRP A 409 -1.09 29.31 14.79
N ALA A 410 -2.00 28.51 14.23
CA ALA A 410 -1.66 27.23 13.62
C ALA A 410 -1.54 27.39 12.11
N GLY A 411 -0.65 26.60 11.50
CA GLY A 411 -0.57 26.42 10.06
C GLY A 411 -0.53 24.94 9.73
N THR A 412 -1.15 24.57 8.62
CA THR A 412 -1.11 23.20 8.10
C THR A 412 -0.66 23.25 6.66
N ARG A 413 0.20 22.30 6.28
CA ARG A 413 0.59 22.09 4.89
C ARG A 413 0.47 20.62 4.55
N VAL A 414 -0.10 20.33 3.39
CA VAL A 414 -0.05 19.01 2.75
C VAL A 414 0.81 19.18 1.52
N LEU A 415 1.97 18.54 1.49
CA LEU A 415 3.02 18.75 0.50
C LEU A 415 3.31 17.44 -0.22
N ARG A 416 3.60 17.50 -1.52
CA ARG A 416 4.11 16.37 -2.28
C ARG A 416 5.62 16.46 -2.41
N TYR A 417 6.33 15.41 -2.01
CA TYR A 417 7.78 15.26 -2.09
C TYR A 417 8.18 14.54 -3.37
N ALA A 418 9.11 15.12 -4.13
CA ALA A 418 9.78 14.42 -5.22
C ALA A 418 11.18 15.00 -5.44
N ASN A 419 12.13 14.13 -5.78
CA ASN A 419 13.50 14.51 -6.15
C ASN A 419 14.19 15.45 -5.14
N GLY A 420 14.00 15.21 -3.83
CA GLY A 420 14.66 15.98 -2.78
C GLY A 420 14.04 17.35 -2.47
N LYS A 421 12.85 17.66 -3.00
CA LYS A 421 12.13 18.93 -2.81
C LYS A 421 10.62 18.71 -2.65
N PHE A 422 9.92 19.72 -2.14
CA PHE A 422 8.46 19.79 -2.26
C PHE A 422 8.09 20.35 -3.64
N VAL A 423 7.26 19.63 -4.40
CA VAL A 423 6.94 19.95 -5.81
C VAL A 423 5.56 20.54 -6.02
N ASP A 424 4.62 20.31 -5.11
CA ASP A 424 3.35 21.04 -4.98
C ASP A 424 2.78 20.82 -3.58
N GLY A 425 1.69 21.51 -3.25
CA GLY A 425 0.95 21.24 -2.04
C GLY A 425 -0.20 22.21 -1.81
N THR A 426 -0.85 22.09 -0.67
CA THR A 426 -1.85 23.05 -0.19
C THR A 426 -1.43 23.55 1.19
N SER A 427 -1.43 24.87 1.36
CA SER A 427 -1.10 25.50 2.63
C SER A 427 -2.28 26.26 3.20
N GLU A 428 -2.59 26.02 4.48
CA GLU A 428 -3.59 26.76 5.23
C GLU A 428 -2.97 27.44 6.44
N LEU A 429 -3.30 28.72 6.58
CA LEU A 429 -2.96 29.55 7.73
C LEU A 429 -4.27 29.93 8.42
N ASP A 430 -4.31 29.89 9.75
CA ASP A 430 -5.46 30.37 10.54
C ASP A 430 -5.60 31.91 10.47
N GLN A 431 -5.99 32.40 9.30
CA GLN A 431 -6.14 33.82 9.01
C GLN A 431 -7.23 34.44 9.90
N VAL A 432 -8.35 33.75 10.10
CA VAL A 432 -9.45 34.26 10.94
C VAL A 432 -9.02 34.37 12.41
N GLY A 433 -8.31 33.37 12.95
CA GLY A 433 -7.78 33.41 14.30
C GLY A 433 -6.73 34.51 14.49
N ILE A 434 -5.90 34.78 13.48
CA ILE A 434 -4.98 35.92 13.47
C ILE A 434 -5.76 37.26 13.50
N LEU A 435 -6.74 37.43 12.61
CA LEU A 435 -7.56 38.65 12.54
C LEU A 435 -8.36 38.90 13.82
N GLN A 436 -8.82 37.84 14.48
CA GLN A 436 -9.50 37.91 15.78
C GLN A 436 -8.57 38.41 16.88
N GLN A 437 -7.35 37.87 16.96
CA GLN A 437 -6.35 38.31 17.92
C GLN A 437 -5.86 39.74 17.65
N MET A 438 -5.82 40.18 16.39
CA MET A 438 -5.61 41.59 16.04
C MET A 438 -6.75 42.50 16.53
N GLY A 439 -7.94 41.95 16.80
CA GLY A 439 -9.15 42.68 17.18
C GLY A 439 -9.90 43.30 16.01
N ILE A 440 -9.68 42.77 14.80
CA ILE A 440 -10.30 43.23 13.55
C ILE A 440 -11.61 42.48 13.32
N VAL A 441 -11.54 41.14 13.39
CA VAL A 441 -12.71 40.28 13.38
C VAL A 441 -13.15 40.09 14.83
N PRO A 442 -14.42 40.33 15.19
CA PRO A 442 -14.90 40.00 16.52
C PRO A 442 -14.68 38.52 16.78
N THR A 443 -13.99 38.16 17.87
CA THR A 443 -14.06 36.81 18.40
C THR A 443 -15.50 36.62 18.89
N PRO A 444 -16.28 35.65 18.37
CA PRO A 444 -17.56 35.33 18.96
C PRO A 444 -17.34 35.06 20.45
N PRO A 445 -18.15 35.63 21.36
CA PRO A 445 -18.02 35.29 22.77
C PRO A 445 -18.36 33.81 22.93
N VAL A 446 -17.35 32.94 22.96
CA VAL A 446 -17.53 31.59 23.46
C VAL A 446 -17.56 31.71 24.98
N VAL A 447 -18.77 31.84 25.51
CA VAL A 447 -19.01 31.77 26.95
C VAL A 447 -18.83 30.31 27.34
N TYR A 448 -17.62 29.94 27.74
CA TYR A 448 -17.36 28.64 28.35
C TYR A 448 -17.94 28.66 29.77
N ASP A 449 -19.11 28.04 29.93
CA ASP A 449 -19.66 27.80 31.26
C ASP A 449 -18.98 26.56 31.86
N ALA A 450 -17.96 26.80 32.69
CA ALA A 450 -17.25 25.76 33.40
C ALA A 450 -18.17 24.90 34.28
N ALA A 451 -19.32 25.41 34.74
CA ALA A 451 -20.29 24.63 35.50
C ALA A 451 -21.06 23.66 34.59
N GLU A 452 -21.54 24.11 33.42
CA GLU A 452 -22.23 23.24 32.46
C GLU A 452 -21.28 22.20 31.84
N HIS A 453 -20.03 22.54 31.57
CA HIS A 453 -19.02 21.59 31.09
C HIS A 453 -18.73 20.47 32.12
N LYS A 454 -18.54 20.84 33.39
CA LYS A 454 -18.35 19.84 34.47
C LYS A 454 -19.59 18.97 34.63
N LYS A 455 -20.78 19.56 34.52
CA LYS A 455 -22.06 18.84 34.59
C LYS A 455 -22.21 17.85 33.44
N LEU A 456 -21.86 18.22 32.20
CA LEU A 456 -21.87 17.33 31.04
C LEU A 456 -21.02 16.06 31.30
N VAL A 457 -19.77 16.23 31.74
CA VAL A 457 -18.87 15.10 32.04
C VAL A 457 -19.35 14.25 33.20
N ARG A 458 -19.92 14.87 34.25
CA ARG A 458 -20.53 14.14 35.37
C ARG A 458 -21.71 13.30 34.91
N SER A 459 -22.59 13.86 34.07
CA SER A 459 -23.74 13.13 33.52
C SER A 459 -23.32 11.98 32.61
N LEU A 460 -22.25 12.14 31.80
CA LEU A 460 -21.69 11.05 31.03
C LEU A 460 -21.23 9.89 31.95
N ILE A 461 -20.43 10.19 32.98
CA ILE A 461 -19.91 9.16 33.89
C ILE A 461 -21.04 8.51 34.70
N GLU A 462 -22.06 9.26 35.08
CA GLU A 462 -23.24 8.74 35.76
C GLU A 462 -24.06 7.80 34.86
N GLU A 463 -24.26 8.14 33.58
CA GLU A 463 -24.91 7.23 32.63
C GLU A 463 -24.06 5.98 32.33
N ILE A 464 -22.74 6.13 32.27
CA ILE A 464 -21.83 4.99 32.20
C ILE A 464 -22.05 4.12 33.41
N ASN A 465 -22.05 4.65 34.64
CA ASN A 465 -22.24 3.88 35.87
C ASN A 465 -23.60 3.17 35.93
N HIS A 466 -24.67 3.77 35.40
CA HIS A 466 -25.98 3.13 35.27
C HIS A 466 -26.06 2.06 34.17
N GLY A 467 -24.99 1.85 33.40
CA GLY A 467 -24.93 0.86 32.34
C GLY A 467 -25.70 1.24 31.08
N ASN A 468 -25.90 2.54 30.82
CA ASN A 468 -26.56 3.00 29.60
C ASN A 468 -25.67 2.72 28.37
N PRO A 469 -26.07 1.83 27.44
CA PRO A 469 -25.28 1.52 26.24
C PRO A 469 -25.23 2.68 25.23
N HIS A 470 -26.05 3.72 25.42
CA HIS A 470 -26.12 4.89 24.55
C HIS A 470 -25.45 6.14 25.15
N ALA A 471 -24.78 6.03 26.29
CA ALA A 471 -24.17 7.17 26.99
C ALA A 471 -23.23 7.97 26.05
N TYR A 472 -22.29 7.31 25.37
CA TYR A 472 -21.37 7.99 24.46
C TYR A 472 -22.09 8.66 23.27
N ALA A 473 -23.09 8.02 22.67
CA ALA A 473 -23.86 8.62 21.56
C ALA A 473 -24.64 9.88 22.00
N ARG A 474 -25.05 9.93 23.27
CA ARG A 474 -25.80 11.05 23.83
C ARG A 474 -24.93 12.26 24.15
N PHE A 475 -23.70 12.06 24.64
CA PHE A 475 -22.84 13.17 25.10
C PHE A 475 -21.69 13.52 24.16
N MET A 476 -21.33 12.66 23.22
CA MET A 476 -20.21 12.87 22.30
C MET A 476 -20.68 13.24 20.89
N ALA A 477 -19.79 13.89 20.12
CA ALA A 477 -19.96 14.08 18.69
C ALA A 477 -19.82 12.74 17.95
N HIS A 478 -20.47 12.62 16.79
CA HIS A 478 -20.48 11.36 16.03
C HIS A 478 -19.06 10.91 15.63
N ASP A 479 -18.18 11.85 15.32
CA ASP A 479 -16.82 11.61 14.86
C ASP A 479 -15.75 11.88 15.93
N VAL A 480 -16.14 11.83 17.21
CA VAL A 480 -15.25 12.03 18.37
C VAL A 480 -13.92 11.30 18.20
N ARG A 481 -12.81 12.01 18.44
CA ARG A 481 -11.47 11.42 18.46
C ARG A 481 -11.10 11.00 19.87
N THR A 482 -10.75 9.74 20.06
CA THR A 482 -10.27 9.25 21.35
C THR A 482 -8.83 8.78 21.25
N THR A 483 -8.01 9.14 22.23
CA THR A 483 -6.63 8.67 22.38
C THR A 483 -6.50 7.87 23.67
N PHE A 484 -6.06 6.61 23.56
CA PHE A 484 -5.81 5.70 24.70
C PHE A 484 -4.33 5.54 24.97
N GLU A 485 -3.82 6.03 26.10
CA GLU A 485 -2.43 5.87 26.58
C GLU A 485 -1.34 6.50 25.67
N SER A 486 -1.42 6.37 24.35
CA SER A 486 -0.56 6.96 23.31
C SER A 486 -1.36 7.36 22.06
N ALA A 487 -0.80 8.25 21.23
CA ALA A 487 -1.41 8.72 19.99
C ALA A 487 -1.66 7.59 18.96
N GLU A 488 -0.82 6.55 19.00
CA GLU A 488 -0.87 5.38 18.10
C GLU A 488 -2.13 4.52 18.34
N ASN A 489 -2.71 4.57 19.54
CA ASN A 489 -3.94 3.85 19.90
C ASN A 489 -5.18 4.73 19.74
N SER A 490 -5.17 5.72 18.84
CA SER A 490 -6.33 6.58 18.66
C SER A 490 -7.44 5.91 17.84
N VAL A 491 -8.68 6.07 18.29
CA VAL A 491 -9.87 5.58 17.58
C VAL A 491 -10.80 6.74 17.25
N ARG A 492 -11.58 6.59 16.17
CA ARG A 492 -12.56 7.59 15.75
C ARG A 492 -13.97 7.04 15.83
N GLY A 493 -14.86 7.85 16.41
CA GLY A 493 -16.28 7.61 16.48
C GLY A 493 -16.75 6.80 17.69
N VAL A 494 -18.04 6.94 18.00
CA VAL A 494 -18.69 6.40 19.21
C VAL A 494 -18.69 4.87 19.28
N ARG A 495 -18.65 4.18 18.13
CA ARG A 495 -18.71 2.71 18.06
C ARG A 495 -17.55 2.05 18.80
N ALA A 496 -16.31 2.47 18.52
CA ALA A 496 -15.12 1.90 19.14
C ALA A 496 -15.11 2.09 20.67
N LEU A 497 -15.65 3.21 21.17
CA LEU A 497 -15.79 3.47 22.61
C LEU A 497 -16.81 2.54 23.29
N ASN A 498 -17.92 2.26 22.62
CA ASN A 498 -18.91 1.30 23.10
C ASN A 498 -18.36 -0.12 23.13
N ASP A 499 -17.57 -0.51 22.12
CA ASP A 499 -16.95 -1.83 22.04
C ASP A 499 -15.96 -2.03 23.22
N ASP A 500 -15.09 -1.05 23.50
CA ASP A 500 -14.13 -1.11 24.62
C ASP A 500 -14.81 -1.13 26.00
N LEU A 501 -15.79 -0.26 26.22
CA LEU A 501 -16.59 -0.28 27.46
C LEU A 501 -17.37 -1.59 27.62
N GLY A 502 -17.83 -2.18 26.51
CA GLY A 502 -18.52 -3.47 26.48
C GLY A 502 -17.63 -4.63 26.92
N VAL A 503 -16.35 -4.63 26.53
CA VAL A 503 -15.36 -5.61 27.01
C VAL A 503 -15.14 -5.48 28.51
N LEU A 504 -14.92 -4.25 29.01
CA LEU A 504 -14.74 -4.01 30.44
C LEU A 504 -15.98 -4.38 31.26
N ARG A 505 -17.20 -4.05 30.81
CA ARG A 505 -18.44 -4.41 31.50
C ARG A 505 -18.72 -5.91 31.51
N SER A 506 -18.30 -6.61 30.45
CA SER A 506 -18.44 -8.07 30.38
C SER A 506 -17.53 -8.77 31.39
N ALA A 507 -16.34 -8.23 31.64
CA ALA A 507 -15.43 -8.70 32.70
C ALA A 507 -15.86 -8.25 34.12
N PHE A 508 -16.35 -7.02 34.23
CA PHE A 508 -16.72 -6.32 35.47
C PHE A 508 -18.18 -5.85 35.41
N HIS A 509 -19.11 -6.73 35.74
CA HIS A 509 -20.55 -6.48 35.58
C HIS A 509 -21.08 -5.28 36.38
N ASP A 510 -20.47 -5.01 37.53
CA ASP A 510 -20.72 -3.90 38.46
C ASP A 510 -19.69 -2.76 38.33
N LEU A 511 -19.11 -2.58 37.13
CA LEU A 511 -18.17 -1.52 36.84
C LEU A 511 -18.71 -0.15 37.26
N HIS A 512 -17.97 0.52 38.13
CA HIS A 512 -18.28 1.83 38.67
C HIS A 512 -17.06 2.75 38.60
N LEU A 513 -17.29 4.01 38.20
CA LEU A 513 -16.31 5.09 38.11
C LEU A 513 -16.68 6.18 39.13
N GLU A 514 -15.84 6.37 40.13
CA GLU A 514 -15.93 7.46 41.09
C GLU A 514 -15.04 8.63 40.64
N ILE A 515 -15.60 9.84 40.52
CA ILE A 515 -14.81 11.04 40.19
C ILE A 515 -14.13 11.56 41.46
N GLU A 516 -12.83 11.33 41.60
CA GLU A 516 -12.02 11.83 42.71
C GLU A 516 -11.75 13.34 42.59
N THR A 517 -11.57 13.84 41.37
CA THR A 517 -11.30 15.26 41.12
C THR A 517 -11.79 15.68 39.75
N VAL A 518 -12.28 16.91 39.62
CA VAL A 518 -12.65 17.51 38.34
C VAL A 518 -12.12 18.95 38.23
N ALA A 519 -11.50 19.25 37.09
CA ALA A 519 -11.07 20.58 36.71
C ALA A 519 -11.64 20.94 35.33
N ALA A 520 -11.96 22.21 35.12
CA ALA A 520 -12.35 22.72 33.82
C ALA A 520 -11.53 23.96 33.48
N TYR A 521 -11.11 24.07 32.24
CA TYR A 521 -10.38 25.21 31.71
C TYR A 521 -10.72 25.37 30.24
N GLN A 522 -11.29 26.51 29.87
CA GLN A 522 -11.76 26.79 28.51
C GLN A 522 -12.72 25.70 28.00
N ASP A 523 -12.38 25.10 26.86
CA ASP A 523 -13.08 24.02 26.17
C ASP A 523 -12.88 22.64 26.83
N LYS A 524 -12.07 22.53 27.89
CA LYS A 524 -11.67 21.22 28.43
C LYS A 524 -12.17 20.95 29.84
N VAL A 525 -12.44 19.67 30.09
CA VAL A 525 -12.70 19.12 31.42
C VAL A 525 -11.78 17.93 31.64
N SER A 526 -11.01 17.95 32.72
CA SER A 526 -10.19 16.82 33.15
C SER A 526 -10.75 16.25 34.44
N VAL A 527 -10.88 14.93 34.48
CA VAL A 527 -11.28 14.17 35.67
C VAL A 527 -10.21 13.16 36.04
N ARG A 528 -9.96 13.03 37.33
CA ARG A 528 -9.31 11.85 37.91
C ARG A 528 -10.42 10.95 38.42
N VAL A 529 -10.41 9.69 38.01
CA VAL A 529 -11.41 8.70 38.40
C VAL A 529 -10.78 7.51 39.07
N ARG A 530 -11.51 6.91 40.00
CA ARG A 530 -11.24 5.59 40.54
C ARG A 530 -12.27 4.62 39.98
N TYR A 531 -11.79 3.58 39.31
CA TYR A 531 -12.60 2.48 38.86
C TYR A 531 -12.72 1.45 39.97
N SER A 532 -13.87 0.77 40.01
CA SER A 532 -14.09 -0.42 40.83
C SER A 532 -14.97 -1.42 40.09
N GLY A 533 -14.72 -2.72 40.28
CA GLY A 533 -15.59 -3.76 39.77
C GLY A 533 -15.20 -5.15 40.23
N THR A 534 -16.17 -6.03 40.30
CA THR A 534 -16.06 -7.46 40.59
C THR A 534 -15.75 -8.23 39.30
N HIS A 535 -14.58 -8.86 39.26
CA HIS A 535 -14.13 -9.66 38.13
C HIS A 535 -14.91 -10.98 38.05
N ALA A 536 -16.01 -10.98 37.29
CA ALA A 536 -16.94 -12.10 37.18
C ALA A 536 -16.94 -12.76 35.79
N GLY A 537 -16.58 -11.99 34.75
CA GLY A 537 -16.44 -12.49 33.38
C GLY A 537 -15.00 -12.81 33.01
N ASN A 538 -14.79 -13.27 31.78
CA ASN A 538 -13.45 -13.49 31.24
C ASN A 538 -12.81 -12.15 30.83
N TYR A 539 -11.58 -11.91 31.28
CA TYR A 539 -10.81 -10.74 30.89
C TYR A 539 -9.43 -11.15 30.37
N MET A 540 -9.19 -10.94 29.07
CA MET A 540 -7.93 -11.31 28.39
C MET A 540 -7.47 -12.77 28.65
N GLY A 541 -8.42 -13.70 28.64
CA GLY A 541 -8.16 -15.14 28.82
C GLY A 541 -8.08 -15.60 30.28
N VAL A 542 -8.27 -14.69 31.25
CA VAL A 542 -8.38 -15.05 32.67
C VAL A 542 -9.86 -15.13 33.05
N PRO A 543 -10.35 -16.30 33.53
CA PRO A 543 -11.70 -16.43 34.05
C PRO A 543 -11.96 -15.54 35.26
N GLY A 544 -13.22 -15.18 35.49
CA GLY A 544 -13.65 -14.36 36.61
C GLY A 544 -13.15 -14.91 37.95
N THR A 545 -12.43 -14.08 38.70
CA THR A 545 -11.85 -14.44 40.00
C THR A 545 -12.85 -14.29 41.16
N GLY A 546 -13.99 -13.64 40.91
CA GLY A 546 -14.98 -13.26 41.92
C GLY A 546 -14.51 -12.17 42.89
N GLN A 547 -13.32 -11.59 42.65
CA GLN A 547 -12.74 -10.55 43.51
C GLN A 547 -13.09 -9.16 43.00
N MET A 548 -13.24 -8.22 43.94
CA MET A 548 -13.41 -6.80 43.65
C MET A 548 -12.05 -6.12 43.51
N TYR A 549 -11.84 -5.43 42.40
CA TYR A 549 -10.60 -4.72 42.08
C TYR A 549 -10.83 -3.21 41.93
N HIS A 550 -9.76 -2.45 42.09
CA HIS A 550 -9.77 -0.99 41.97
C HIS A 550 -8.52 -0.53 41.24
N TRP A 551 -8.69 0.39 40.29
CA TRP A 551 -7.59 1.02 39.56
C TRP A 551 -7.92 2.48 39.26
N SER A 552 -6.92 3.27 38.91
CA SER A 552 -7.08 4.71 38.68
C SER A 552 -7.09 5.04 37.19
N GLY A 553 -7.69 6.17 36.84
CA GLY A 553 -7.56 6.74 35.50
C GLY A 553 -7.68 8.25 35.49
N ALA A 554 -7.19 8.86 34.41
CA ALA A 554 -7.32 10.27 34.12
C ALA A 554 -7.97 10.39 32.73
N LEU A 555 -9.11 11.08 32.67
CA LEU A 555 -9.80 11.37 31.41
C LEU A 555 -9.85 12.88 31.21
N THR A 556 -9.46 13.33 30.02
CA THR A 556 -9.62 14.72 29.60
C THR A 556 -10.53 14.76 28.39
N PHE A 557 -11.47 15.69 28.40
CA PHE A 557 -12.46 15.88 27.35
C PHE A 557 -12.31 17.27 26.76
N ARG A 558 -12.40 17.40 25.43
CA ARG A 558 -12.69 18.67 24.76
C ARG A 558 -14.18 18.75 24.46
N ILE A 559 -14.79 19.90 24.74
CA ILE A 559 -16.21 20.17 24.58
C ILE A 559 -16.38 21.35 23.62
N GLU A 560 -17.12 21.11 22.55
CA GLU A 560 -17.50 22.09 21.53
C GLU A 560 -19.01 21.93 21.29
N ASP A 561 -19.73 23.04 21.21
CA ASP A 561 -21.19 23.07 20.97
C ASP A 561 -22.01 22.12 21.88
N GLY A 562 -21.59 22.00 23.15
CA GLY A 562 -22.26 21.16 24.15
C GLY A 562 -22.05 19.65 23.96
N LYS A 563 -21.13 19.25 23.09
CA LYS A 563 -20.76 17.85 22.82
C LYS A 563 -19.26 17.63 23.06
N ILE A 564 -18.90 16.43 23.49
CA ILE A 564 -17.50 16.02 23.58
C ILE A 564 -16.98 15.68 22.18
N THR A 565 -15.98 16.43 21.68
CA THR A 565 -15.37 16.23 20.35
C THR A 565 -14.04 15.50 20.42
N GLU A 566 -13.35 15.55 21.57
CA GLU A 566 -12.15 14.76 21.82
C GLU A 566 -12.11 14.19 23.24
N MET A 567 -11.50 13.01 23.38
CA MET A 567 -11.21 12.37 24.67
C MET A 567 -9.78 11.84 24.71
N TRP A 568 -9.05 12.18 25.77
CA TRP A 568 -7.75 11.58 26.10
C TRP A 568 -7.90 10.78 27.38
N THR A 569 -7.51 9.51 27.35
CA THR A 569 -7.63 8.61 28.49
C THR A 569 -6.30 7.94 28.78
N ASN A 570 -5.94 7.93 30.07
CA ASN A 570 -4.84 7.14 30.61
C ASN A 570 -5.36 6.40 31.84
N THR A 571 -5.36 5.08 31.80
CA THR A 571 -5.81 4.22 32.89
C THR A 571 -4.65 3.38 33.39
N ASP A 572 -4.58 3.15 34.69
CA ASP A 572 -3.58 2.27 35.32
C ASP A 572 -3.92 0.79 35.06
N ARG A 573 -3.79 0.41 33.79
CA ARG A 573 -4.07 -0.93 33.29
C ARG A 573 -3.04 -1.92 33.81
N PHE A 574 -1.82 -1.47 34.11
CA PHE A 574 -0.79 -2.30 34.72
C PHE A 574 -1.23 -2.82 36.10
N THR A 575 -1.71 -1.95 36.99
CA THR A 575 -2.23 -2.36 38.30
C THR A 575 -3.42 -3.32 38.15
N LEU A 576 -4.34 -3.06 37.21
CA LEU A 576 -5.46 -3.96 36.93
C LEU A 576 -4.99 -5.35 36.47
N LEU A 577 -4.03 -5.40 35.54
CA LEU A 577 -3.45 -6.65 35.03
C LEU A 577 -2.74 -7.45 36.12
N GLN A 578 -2.06 -6.79 37.06
CA GLN A 578 -1.47 -7.44 38.24
C GLN A 578 -2.52 -7.95 39.23
N GLN A 579 -3.63 -7.22 39.40
CA GLN A 579 -4.71 -7.60 40.29
C GLN A 579 -5.47 -8.83 39.78
N VAL A 580 -5.72 -8.91 38.47
CA VAL A 580 -6.39 -10.03 37.80
C VAL A 580 -5.47 -11.26 37.65
N GLY A 581 -4.15 -11.07 37.75
CA GLY A 581 -3.17 -12.17 37.72
C GLY A 581 -2.58 -12.46 36.33
N ILE A 582 -2.75 -11.54 35.38
CA ILE A 582 -2.11 -11.61 34.04
C ILE A 582 -0.63 -11.27 34.15
N ILE A 583 -0.30 -10.25 34.94
CA ILE A 583 1.09 -9.85 35.23
C ILE A 583 1.42 -10.30 36.66
N PRO A 584 2.55 -11.00 36.89
CA PRO A 584 2.99 -11.33 38.23
C PRO A 584 3.22 -10.08 39.08
N ARG A 585 2.93 -10.16 40.39
CA ARG A 585 3.39 -9.12 41.33
C ARG A 585 4.90 -9.28 41.48
N PHE A 586 5.64 -8.25 41.09
CA PHE A 586 7.07 -8.17 41.36
C PHE A 586 7.27 -7.88 42.85
N GLY A 587 8.02 -8.77 43.52
CA GLY A 587 8.27 -8.72 44.96
C GLY A 587 9.28 -7.66 45.37
#